data_AF-A0A2N3G194-F1
#
_entry.id   AF-A0A2N3G194-F1
#
_cell.length_a   1.000
_cell.length_b   1.000
_cell.length_c   1.000
_cell.angle_alpha   90.00
_cell.angle_beta   90.00
_cell.angle_gamma   90.00
#
_symmetry.space_group_name_H-M   'P 1'
#
loop_
_entity.id
_entity.type
_entity.pdbx_description
1 polymer ?
#
loop_
_entity_poly.entity_id
_entity_poly.type
_entity_poly.pdbx_seq_one_letter_code
_entity_poly.pdbx_strand_id
1 'polypeptide(L)'
;MTPPKLQTTTHQGIPLVWSDIRTTYTGTLAFAVGMRDEAPRNAGISHLVEHLVMSQVGKVSIMHNAHTEDDRISFWAQGPEALVADFLQRVAESIRHLDRVTEDVVAEQRAVISAELGEGDELTGSGPLLERFGAHTLGMLDLGAPAHRSHTREAALAHARTWLHSGNAVLSFTAEPPPTLDVTLPTATPMPARAVIEPLAYRRHGWIAGGMLPVVLSMTLDTSDSEARFVSQGVLFRAMLDELRTRLHLIYSVDGFAARTGTDSAYIALVLDPKQPDIVPTAQAALAILRSLASDGPSADLLAEVATESRHQSANSEVQASYLLDAAHNWVRYGSTPVGLDIENPESVTPEAVRKVLADALQTLLVSLGDVDTDLDVDGMSEALGLPAAKEPEGHYAAMSGPAMFKAMMHPDVKVFDPKWFKGLKGSQLILDPTRLMFIVPDQGLLEIDWSHLALAGVCKDCGHWDLTDHDGRGLIIEPANWRGGDSIARALHEKVPAGARYQVNHPGPPAK
;
A
#
# COMPACT_ATOMS: atom_id res chain seq x y z
N MET A 1 3.41 31.07 17.46
CA MET A 1 2.44 30.65 18.50
C MET A 1 2.98 29.38 19.12
N THR A 2 2.87 29.20 20.44
CA THR A 2 3.23 27.91 21.06
C THR A 2 2.24 26.85 20.58
N PRO A 3 2.69 25.67 20.12
CA PRO A 3 1.80 24.62 19.66
C PRO A 3 0.85 24.17 20.80
N PRO A 4 -0.40 23.79 20.47
CA PRO A 4 -1.34 23.24 21.44
C PRO A 4 -0.72 22.07 22.22
N LYS A 5 -0.90 22.05 23.55
CA LYS A 5 -0.40 20.98 24.40
C LYS A 5 -1.33 19.79 24.35
N LEU A 6 -0.78 18.60 24.16
CA LEU A 6 -1.53 17.36 24.32
C LEU A 6 -1.81 17.07 25.79
N GLN A 7 -3.00 16.56 26.04
CA GLN A 7 -3.40 15.97 27.30
C GLN A 7 -3.71 14.49 27.09
N THR A 8 -3.30 13.65 28.03
CA THR A 8 -3.52 12.21 27.99
C THR A 8 -4.33 11.77 29.21
N THR A 9 -5.24 10.84 28.99
CA THR A 9 -6.03 10.17 30.03
C THR A 9 -6.47 8.80 29.50
N THR A 10 -7.39 8.15 30.19
CA THR A 10 -7.99 6.89 29.78
C THR A 10 -9.50 6.94 29.92
N HIS A 11 -10.22 6.38 28.96
CA HIS A 11 -11.66 6.19 29.02
C HIS A 11 -11.99 4.70 28.96
N GLN A 12 -12.48 4.12 30.07
CA GLN A 12 -12.85 2.70 30.14
C GLN A 12 -11.75 1.73 29.68
N GLY A 13 -10.48 2.05 29.99
CA GLY A 13 -9.31 1.26 29.58
C GLY A 13 -8.80 1.55 28.17
N ILE A 14 -9.41 2.48 27.44
CA ILE A 14 -8.96 2.97 26.13
C ILE A 14 -8.10 4.22 26.36
N PRO A 15 -6.86 4.27 25.84
CA PRO A 15 -6.06 5.50 25.79
C PRO A 15 -6.83 6.65 25.13
N LEU A 16 -6.78 7.84 25.72
CA LEU A 16 -7.45 9.03 25.20
C LEU A 16 -6.46 10.20 25.16
N VAL A 17 -6.35 10.84 24.00
CA VAL A 17 -5.53 12.03 23.78
C VAL A 17 -6.44 13.19 23.37
N TRP A 18 -6.20 14.38 23.89
CA TRP A 18 -6.92 15.56 23.42
C TRP A 18 -6.06 16.81 23.49
N SER A 19 -6.47 17.85 22.76
CA SER A 19 -5.80 19.14 22.74
C SER A 19 -6.79 20.23 22.39
N ASP A 20 -6.63 21.44 22.93
CA ASP A 20 -7.47 22.59 22.59
C ASP A 20 -7.04 23.16 21.22
N ILE A 21 -7.63 22.63 20.15
CA ILE A 21 -7.35 23.00 18.76
C ILE A 21 -8.51 23.83 18.25
N ARG A 22 -8.21 25.00 17.66
CA ARG A 22 -9.23 25.93 17.14
C ARG A 22 -9.79 25.45 15.80
N THR A 23 -10.54 24.36 15.82
CA THR A 23 -11.29 23.77 14.69
C THR A 23 -12.70 23.37 15.17
N THR A 24 -13.52 22.82 14.28
CA THR A 24 -14.77 22.14 14.64
C THR A 24 -14.46 21.00 15.61
N TYR A 25 -15.25 20.89 16.68
CA TYR A 25 -15.08 19.81 17.65
C TYR A 25 -15.17 18.46 16.94
N THR A 26 -14.08 17.71 16.99
CA THR A 26 -13.87 16.44 16.31
C THR A 26 -13.53 15.40 17.36
N GLY A 27 -14.20 14.26 17.30
CA GLY A 27 -13.86 13.09 18.10
C GLY A 27 -13.63 11.89 17.18
N THR A 28 -12.58 11.15 17.45
CA THR A 28 -12.19 9.98 16.66
C THR A 28 -11.94 8.78 17.56
N LEU A 29 -12.45 7.62 17.16
CA LEU A 29 -12.05 6.31 17.66
C LEU A 29 -11.23 5.62 16.57
N ALA A 30 -9.96 5.33 16.84
CA ALA A 30 -9.06 4.68 15.89
C ALA A 30 -8.52 3.36 16.44
N PHE A 31 -8.24 2.43 15.54
CA PHE A 31 -7.63 1.14 15.83
C PHE A 31 -6.33 1.00 15.04
N ALA A 32 -5.26 0.51 15.68
CA ALA A 32 -3.97 0.32 15.02
C ALA A 32 -3.98 -0.96 14.17
N VAL A 33 -4.77 -0.97 13.10
CA VAL A 33 -4.81 -2.02 12.08
C VAL A 33 -5.21 -1.37 10.76
N GLY A 34 -4.56 -1.70 9.66
CA GLY A 34 -4.96 -1.22 8.34
C GLY A 34 -4.63 -2.21 7.23
N MET A 35 -4.69 -1.76 5.98
CA MET A 35 -4.47 -2.59 4.80
C MET A 35 -3.13 -3.37 4.84
N ARG A 36 -2.08 -2.77 5.41
CA ARG A 36 -0.75 -3.39 5.48
C ARG A 36 -0.64 -4.55 6.48
N ASP A 37 -1.62 -4.68 7.37
CA ASP A 37 -1.68 -5.74 8.38
C ASP A 37 -2.50 -6.96 7.89
N GLU A 38 -3.02 -6.90 6.66
CA GLU A 38 -3.81 -7.97 6.04
C GLU A 38 -2.93 -9.03 5.35
N ALA A 39 -3.48 -10.23 5.20
CA ALA A 39 -2.92 -11.24 4.31
C ALA A 39 -3.51 -11.07 2.90
N PRO A 40 -2.79 -11.41 1.80
CA PRO A 40 -3.27 -11.27 0.42
C PRO A 40 -4.69 -11.78 0.19
N ARG A 41 -4.98 -13.01 0.60
CA ARG A 41 -6.31 -13.62 0.47
C ARG A 41 -7.42 -12.83 1.16
N ASN A 42 -7.07 -12.07 2.19
CA ASN A 42 -7.96 -11.27 3.01
C ASN A 42 -7.88 -9.77 2.65
N ALA A 43 -7.24 -9.39 1.55
CA ALA A 43 -7.14 -8.00 1.14
C ALA A 43 -8.53 -7.34 1.07
N GLY A 44 -8.70 -6.19 1.72
CA GLY A 44 -9.96 -5.46 1.87
C GLY A 44 -10.87 -5.95 3.01
N ILE A 45 -10.40 -6.86 3.89
CA ILE A 45 -11.22 -7.34 5.02
C ILE A 45 -11.45 -6.25 6.07
N SER A 46 -10.48 -5.35 6.26
CA SER A 46 -10.59 -4.19 7.17
C SER A 46 -11.69 -3.25 6.68
N HIS A 47 -11.73 -2.98 5.38
CA HIS A 47 -12.76 -2.17 4.74
C HIS A 47 -14.15 -2.81 4.88
N LEU A 48 -14.26 -4.14 4.70
CA LEU A 48 -15.52 -4.84 4.99
C LEU A 48 -15.95 -4.70 6.45
N VAL A 49 -15.03 -4.86 7.40
CA VAL A 49 -15.33 -4.69 8.84
C VAL A 49 -15.79 -3.27 9.14
N GLU A 50 -15.17 -2.25 8.55
CA GLU A 50 -15.61 -0.86 8.66
C GLU A 50 -17.06 -0.69 8.20
N HIS A 51 -17.42 -1.22 7.02
CA HIS A 51 -18.79 -1.18 6.51
C HIS A 51 -19.78 -1.89 7.44
N LEU A 52 -19.40 -3.07 7.95
CA LEU A 52 -20.25 -3.81 8.89
C LEU A 52 -20.48 -3.03 10.19
N VAL A 53 -19.47 -2.31 10.67
CA VAL A 53 -19.62 -1.43 11.84
C VAL A 53 -20.57 -0.27 11.50
N MET A 54 -20.32 0.44 10.40
CA MET A 54 -21.08 1.62 9.99
C MET A 54 -22.53 1.30 9.64
N SER A 55 -22.81 0.12 9.08
CA SER A 55 -24.18 -0.33 8.75
C SER A 55 -25.12 -0.40 9.96
N GLN A 56 -24.57 -0.52 11.17
CA GLN A 56 -25.34 -0.62 12.42
C GLN A 56 -25.41 0.70 13.22
N VAL A 57 -24.64 1.73 12.85
CA VAL A 57 -24.62 3.03 13.56
C VAL A 57 -25.94 3.79 13.42
N GLY A 58 -26.66 3.54 12.33
CA GLY A 58 -27.93 4.20 12.03
C GLY A 58 -27.75 5.66 11.60
N LYS A 59 -28.86 6.43 11.63
CA LYS A 59 -28.85 7.81 11.14
C LYS A 59 -28.16 8.77 12.13
N VAL A 60 -27.19 9.51 11.63
CA VAL A 60 -26.43 10.54 12.35
C VAL A 60 -26.59 11.87 11.62
N SER A 61 -26.86 12.95 12.36
CA SER A 61 -27.20 14.27 11.79
C SER A 61 -26.05 15.28 11.82
N ILE A 62 -24.81 14.80 11.99
CA ILE A 62 -23.58 15.59 11.96
C ILE A 62 -22.64 15.03 10.92
N MET A 63 -21.58 15.77 10.58
CA MET A 63 -20.53 15.24 9.72
C MET A 63 -19.87 14.08 10.44
N HIS A 64 -19.80 12.93 9.79
CA HIS A 64 -19.19 11.73 10.32
C HIS A 64 -18.73 10.87 9.15
N ASN A 65 -17.67 10.11 9.37
CA ASN A 65 -17.21 9.13 8.41
C ASN A 65 -16.39 8.04 9.11
N ALA A 66 -16.03 7.03 8.34
CA ALA A 66 -15.00 6.08 8.70
C ALA A 66 -13.95 6.03 7.57
N HIS A 67 -12.75 5.53 7.90
CA HIS A 67 -11.72 5.32 6.91
C HIS A 67 -10.80 4.17 7.31
N THR A 68 -10.46 3.35 6.34
CA THR A 68 -9.43 2.32 6.42
C THR A 68 -8.22 2.83 5.66
N GLU A 69 -7.15 3.13 6.37
CA GLU A 69 -5.87 3.59 5.83
C GLU A 69 -4.89 2.42 5.72
N ASP A 70 -3.63 2.75 5.39
CA ASP A 70 -2.55 1.77 5.34
C ASP A 70 -2.37 1.04 6.68
N ASP A 71 -2.58 1.74 7.80
CA ASP A 71 -2.19 1.24 9.12
C ASP A 71 -3.19 1.45 10.26
N ARG A 72 -4.34 2.05 9.96
CA ARG A 72 -5.42 2.31 10.92
C ARG A 72 -6.80 2.17 10.30
N ILE A 73 -7.78 1.82 11.13
CA ILE A 73 -9.21 2.01 10.88
C ILE A 73 -9.66 3.11 11.83
N SER A 74 -10.31 4.14 11.32
CA SER A 74 -10.80 5.26 12.13
C SER A 74 -12.30 5.51 11.91
N PHE A 75 -12.98 5.89 12.98
CA PHE A 75 -14.37 6.34 12.98
C PHE A 75 -14.41 7.71 13.63
N TRP A 76 -14.89 8.73 12.92
CA TRP A 76 -14.87 10.10 13.42
C TRP A 76 -16.16 10.86 13.15
N ALA A 77 -16.41 11.86 13.99
CA ALA A 77 -17.49 12.81 13.78
C ALA A 77 -17.09 14.23 14.18
N GLN A 78 -17.72 15.20 13.53
CA GLN A 78 -17.49 16.64 13.68
C GLN A 78 -18.81 17.36 13.96
N GLY A 79 -18.86 18.16 15.04
CA GLY A 79 -20.05 18.93 15.40
C GLY A 79 -20.23 19.08 16.91
N PRO A 80 -21.47 19.27 17.41
CA PRO A 80 -21.73 19.39 18.85
C PRO A 80 -21.22 18.18 19.65
N GLU A 81 -20.54 18.45 20.77
CA GLU A 81 -19.86 17.43 21.61
C GLU A 81 -20.74 16.23 21.95
N ALA A 82 -22.00 16.46 22.34
CA ALA A 82 -22.94 15.41 22.69
C ALA A 82 -23.29 14.50 21.50
N LEU A 83 -23.34 15.03 20.27
CA LEU A 83 -23.61 14.25 19.06
C LEU A 83 -22.37 13.48 18.60
N VAL A 84 -21.17 14.03 18.83
CA VAL A 84 -19.90 13.31 18.62
C VAL A 84 -19.78 12.13 19.60
N ALA A 85 -20.09 12.35 20.88
CA ALA A 85 -20.14 11.29 21.89
C ALA A 85 -21.14 10.18 21.52
N ASP A 86 -22.36 10.55 21.10
CA ASP A 86 -23.40 9.61 20.65
C ASP A 86 -22.92 8.77 19.45
N PHE A 87 -22.28 9.40 18.45
CA PHE A 87 -21.72 8.68 17.31
C PHE A 87 -20.68 7.64 17.74
N LEU A 88 -19.67 8.04 18.53
CA LEU A 88 -18.61 7.15 18.99
C LEU A 88 -19.15 6.01 19.88
N GLN A 89 -20.17 6.30 20.71
CA GLN A 89 -20.85 5.29 21.51
C GLN A 89 -21.54 4.24 20.64
N ARG A 90 -22.24 4.66 19.57
CA ARG A 90 -22.90 3.75 18.62
C ARG A 90 -21.92 2.91 17.81
N VAL A 91 -20.79 3.48 17.41
CA VAL A 91 -19.68 2.73 16.78
C VAL A 91 -19.20 1.65 17.74
N ALA A 92 -18.93 1.99 19.00
CA ALA A 92 -18.49 1.03 20.00
C ALA A 92 -19.55 -0.05 20.28
N GLU A 93 -20.82 0.31 20.33
CA GLU A 93 -21.94 -0.64 20.45
C GLU A 93 -22.03 -1.58 19.26
N SER A 94 -21.91 -1.05 18.04
CA SER A 94 -21.85 -1.83 16.81
C SER A 94 -20.71 -2.86 16.86
N ILE A 95 -19.51 -2.46 17.27
CA ILE A 95 -18.36 -3.35 17.43
C ILE A 95 -18.63 -4.47 18.45
N ARG A 96 -19.22 -4.15 19.61
CA ARG A 96 -19.58 -5.15 20.64
C ARG A 96 -20.66 -6.13 20.19
N HIS A 97 -21.41 -5.80 19.14
CA HIS A 97 -22.54 -6.57 18.64
C HIS A 97 -22.37 -7.05 17.19
N LEU A 98 -21.15 -6.97 16.65
CA LEU A 98 -20.83 -7.45 15.30
C LEU A 98 -21.23 -8.93 15.10
N ASP A 99 -21.24 -9.75 16.16
CA ASP A 99 -21.69 -11.13 16.10
C ASP A 99 -23.17 -11.28 15.68
N ARG A 100 -23.98 -10.23 15.80
CA ARG A 100 -25.39 -10.21 15.38
C ARG A 100 -25.58 -9.95 13.88
N VAL A 101 -24.55 -9.47 13.19
CA VAL A 101 -24.57 -9.29 11.73
C VAL A 101 -24.89 -10.64 11.06
N THR A 102 -25.76 -10.63 10.05
CA THR A 102 -26.13 -11.84 9.30
C THR A 102 -25.28 -11.99 8.03
N GLU A 103 -25.30 -13.17 7.41
CA GLU A 103 -24.67 -13.36 6.09
C GLU A 103 -25.27 -12.44 5.02
N ASP A 104 -26.57 -12.12 5.13
CA ASP A 104 -27.25 -11.22 4.19
C ASP A 104 -26.70 -9.79 4.27
N VAL A 105 -26.44 -9.28 5.49
CA VAL A 105 -25.81 -7.96 5.68
C VAL A 105 -24.39 -7.96 5.12
N VAL A 106 -23.62 -9.04 5.32
CA VAL A 106 -22.29 -9.17 4.71
C VAL A 106 -22.38 -9.16 3.18
N ALA A 107 -23.36 -9.86 2.60
CA ALA A 107 -23.59 -9.85 1.16
C ALA A 107 -23.96 -8.46 0.63
N GLU A 108 -24.83 -7.73 1.33
CA GLU A 108 -25.20 -6.35 1.00
C GLU A 108 -23.99 -5.42 1.05
N GLN A 109 -23.21 -5.45 2.13
CA GLN A 109 -22.05 -4.57 2.26
C GLN A 109 -20.95 -4.88 1.25
N ARG A 110 -20.72 -6.15 0.89
CA ARG A 110 -19.81 -6.48 -0.23
C ARG A 110 -20.28 -5.86 -1.54
N ALA A 111 -21.58 -5.86 -1.81
CA ALA A 111 -22.12 -5.26 -3.03
C ALA A 111 -21.99 -3.73 -3.05
N VAL A 112 -22.13 -3.08 -1.88
CA VAL A 112 -21.86 -1.65 -1.72
C VAL A 112 -20.38 -1.35 -1.99
N ILE A 113 -19.46 -2.10 -1.37
CA ILE A 113 -18.02 -1.96 -1.58
C ILE A 113 -17.64 -2.16 -3.05
N SER A 114 -18.20 -3.18 -3.71
CA SER A 114 -17.96 -3.37 -5.16
C SER A 114 -18.39 -2.16 -5.99
N ALA A 115 -19.50 -1.51 -5.64
CA ALA A 115 -19.96 -0.30 -6.33
C ALA A 115 -19.06 0.91 -6.06
N GLU A 116 -18.46 1.00 -4.86
CA GLU A 116 -17.51 2.06 -4.48
C GLU A 116 -16.15 1.88 -5.15
N LEU A 117 -15.65 0.64 -5.24
CA LEU A 117 -14.38 0.32 -5.91
C LEU A 117 -14.47 0.45 -7.43
N GLY A 118 -15.66 0.23 -8.01
CA GLY A 118 -15.91 0.42 -9.43
C GLY A 118 -15.48 -0.76 -10.30
N GLU A 119 -15.29 -0.49 -11.59
CA GLU A 119 -14.89 -1.54 -12.55
C GLU A 119 -13.47 -2.04 -12.28
N GLY A 120 -13.27 -3.36 -12.30
CA GLY A 120 -11.98 -3.97 -12.04
C GLY A 120 -11.67 -4.20 -10.56
N ASP A 121 -12.66 -4.05 -9.67
CA ASP A 121 -12.56 -4.26 -8.21
C ASP A 121 -12.07 -5.67 -7.79
N GLU A 122 -12.14 -6.65 -8.68
CA GLU A 122 -11.65 -8.03 -8.47
C GLU A 122 -10.30 -8.32 -9.18
N LEU A 123 -9.72 -7.35 -9.87
CA LEU A 123 -8.39 -7.48 -10.47
C LEU A 123 -7.32 -7.26 -9.40
N THR A 124 -6.25 -8.05 -9.47
CA THR A 124 -5.05 -7.72 -8.71
C THR A 124 -4.51 -6.39 -9.20
N GLY A 125 -4.28 -5.47 -8.27
CA GLY A 125 -3.69 -4.17 -8.56
C GLY A 125 -2.22 -4.25 -8.94
N SER A 126 -1.64 -3.08 -9.18
CA SER A 126 -0.26 -2.91 -9.59
C SER A 126 0.18 -1.51 -9.23
N GLY A 127 1.44 -1.35 -8.85
CA GLY A 127 1.96 -0.05 -8.43
C GLY A 127 3.31 -0.15 -7.70
N PRO A 128 3.92 0.99 -7.39
CA PRO A 128 5.29 1.06 -6.87
C PRO A 128 5.47 0.37 -5.51
N LEU A 129 4.44 0.28 -4.68
CA LEU A 129 4.48 -0.43 -3.41
C LEU A 129 4.45 -1.93 -3.63
N LEU A 130 3.59 -2.44 -4.53
CA LEU A 130 3.55 -3.85 -4.88
C LEU A 130 4.87 -4.28 -5.56
N GLU A 131 5.39 -3.45 -6.47
CA GLU A 131 6.68 -3.66 -7.14
C GLU A 131 7.85 -3.78 -6.14
N ARG A 132 7.82 -3.02 -5.04
CA ARG A 132 8.91 -2.94 -4.07
C ARG A 132 8.78 -3.96 -2.93
N PHE A 133 7.57 -4.18 -2.43
CA PHE A 133 7.31 -4.96 -1.22
C PHE A 133 6.61 -6.31 -1.49
N GLY A 134 6.21 -6.58 -2.73
CA GLY A 134 5.41 -7.75 -3.08
C GLY A 134 4.02 -7.72 -2.45
N ALA A 135 3.28 -8.83 -2.50
CA ALA A 135 1.95 -8.94 -1.92
C ALA A 135 2.00 -9.07 -0.38
N HIS A 136 2.68 -8.13 0.28
CA HIS A 136 2.91 -8.10 1.71
C HIS A 136 3.12 -6.67 2.21
N THR A 137 2.76 -6.42 3.47
CA THR A 137 3.03 -5.14 4.15
C THR A 137 2.56 -3.94 3.33
N LEU A 138 3.44 -2.99 2.99
CA LEU A 138 3.08 -1.81 2.21
C LEU A 138 2.61 -2.15 0.78
N GLY A 139 3.05 -3.27 0.20
CA GLY A 139 2.59 -3.66 -1.14
C GLY A 139 1.13 -4.10 -1.18
N MET A 140 0.51 -4.35 -0.02
CA MET A 140 -0.94 -4.59 0.09
C MET A 140 -1.78 -3.38 -0.36
N LEU A 141 -1.24 -2.16 -0.26
CA LEU A 141 -1.96 -0.94 -0.68
C LEU A 141 -2.17 -0.91 -2.20
N ASP A 142 -1.17 -1.36 -2.96
CA ASP A 142 -1.24 -1.43 -4.43
C ASP A 142 -1.80 -2.77 -4.93
N LEU A 143 -1.90 -3.79 -4.07
CA LEU A 143 -2.53 -5.07 -4.41
C LEU A 143 -4.04 -4.92 -4.68
N GLY A 144 -4.67 -3.91 -4.08
CA GLY A 144 -6.12 -3.73 -4.11
C GLY A 144 -6.85 -4.75 -3.24
N ALA A 145 -8.12 -5.03 -3.57
CA ALA A 145 -8.96 -5.97 -2.82
C ALA A 145 -9.57 -7.07 -3.72
N PRO A 146 -8.74 -7.81 -4.49
CA PRO A 146 -9.24 -8.67 -5.58
C PRO A 146 -10.19 -9.78 -5.09
N ALA A 147 -10.03 -10.21 -3.84
CA ALA A 147 -10.85 -11.26 -3.24
C ALA A 147 -12.06 -10.75 -2.43
N HIS A 148 -12.36 -9.44 -2.40
CA HIS A 148 -13.32 -8.85 -1.45
C HIS A 148 -14.73 -9.45 -1.52
N ARG A 149 -15.22 -9.82 -2.72
CA ARG A 149 -16.54 -10.46 -2.88
C ARG A 149 -16.64 -11.85 -2.25
N SER A 150 -15.49 -12.49 -2.04
CA SER A 150 -15.40 -13.82 -1.44
C SER A 150 -15.24 -13.80 0.08
N HIS A 151 -15.11 -12.62 0.70
CA HIS A 151 -14.99 -12.51 2.16
C HIS A 151 -16.24 -13.06 2.83
N THR A 152 -16.02 -13.83 3.89
CA THR A 152 -17.09 -14.46 4.67
C THR A 152 -17.36 -13.69 5.95
N ARG A 153 -18.56 -13.84 6.50
CA ARG A 153 -18.87 -13.33 7.84
C ARG A 153 -17.89 -13.83 8.89
N GLU A 154 -17.54 -15.11 8.84
CA GLU A 154 -16.59 -15.70 9.79
C GLU A 154 -15.23 -15.00 9.75
N ALA A 155 -14.69 -14.75 8.55
CA ALA A 155 -13.43 -14.03 8.38
C ALA A 155 -13.52 -12.58 8.89
N ALA A 156 -14.60 -11.87 8.59
CA ALA A 156 -14.80 -10.50 9.06
C ALA A 156 -14.89 -10.43 10.59
N LEU A 157 -15.63 -11.35 11.21
CA LEU A 157 -15.75 -11.41 12.68
C LEU A 157 -14.44 -11.85 13.33
N ALA A 158 -13.68 -12.76 12.71
CA ALA A 158 -12.36 -13.13 13.19
C ALA A 158 -11.40 -11.94 13.14
N HIS A 159 -11.40 -11.19 12.04
CA HIS A 159 -10.60 -9.98 11.90
C HIS A 159 -10.98 -8.92 12.95
N ALA A 160 -12.28 -8.64 13.12
CA ALA A 160 -12.77 -7.71 14.13
C ALA A 160 -12.38 -8.11 15.56
N ARG A 161 -12.50 -9.40 15.93
CA ARG A 161 -12.09 -9.88 17.25
C ARG A 161 -10.60 -9.72 17.51
N THR A 162 -9.77 -9.90 16.48
CA THR A 162 -8.31 -9.76 16.60
C THR A 162 -7.90 -8.31 16.83
N TRP A 163 -8.60 -7.34 16.24
CA TRP A 163 -8.10 -5.96 16.15
C TRP A 163 -8.98 -4.87 16.76
N LEU A 164 -10.32 -5.05 16.80
CA LEU A 164 -11.27 -4.03 17.26
C LEU A 164 -11.62 -4.22 18.75
N HIS A 165 -10.63 -4.04 19.61
CA HIS A 165 -10.76 -4.19 21.06
C HIS A 165 -9.98 -3.10 21.81
N SER A 166 -10.24 -2.93 23.12
CA SER A 166 -9.67 -1.83 23.90
C SER A 166 -8.14 -1.77 23.91
N GLY A 167 -7.45 -2.91 23.79
CA GLY A 167 -5.98 -2.98 23.74
C GLY A 167 -5.32 -2.55 22.42
N ASN A 168 -6.10 -2.25 21.39
CA ASN A 168 -5.62 -1.81 20.08
C ASN A 168 -6.35 -0.54 19.61
N ALA A 169 -7.00 0.17 20.55
CA ALA A 169 -7.86 1.32 20.28
C ALA A 169 -7.30 2.60 20.93
N VAL A 170 -7.57 3.76 20.33
CA VAL A 170 -7.31 5.07 20.90
C VAL A 170 -8.45 6.03 20.59
N LEU A 171 -8.74 6.94 21.53
CA LEU A 171 -9.65 8.06 21.33
C LEU A 171 -8.86 9.36 21.18
N SER A 172 -9.27 10.21 20.23
CA SER A 172 -8.75 11.58 20.11
C SER A 172 -9.86 12.64 20.06
N PHE A 173 -9.61 13.81 20.65
CA PHE A 173 -10.55 14.94 20.64
C PHE A 173 -9.85 16.30 20.45
N THR A 174 -10.41 17.17 19.60
CA THR A 174 -9.88 18.54 19.34
C THR A 174 -10.25 19.57 20.41
N ALA A 175 -10.89 19.14 21.51
CA ALA A 175 -10.99 19.86 22.78
C ALA A 175 -11.21 18.82 23.90
N GLU A 176 -11.59 19.26 25.11
CA GLU A 176 -11.86 18.35 26.24
C GLU A 176 -12.87 17.25 25.84
N PRO A 177 -12.67 15.99 26.28
CA PRO A 177 -13.60 14.91 25.96
C PRO A 177 -15.01 15.20 26.52
N PRO A 178 -16.09 14.80 25.83
CA PRO A 178 -17.44 15.15 26.25
C PRO A 178 -17.76 14.49 27.60
N PRO A 179 -18.43 15.18 28.54
CA PRO A 179 -18.80 14.57 29.82
C PRO A 179 -19.80 13.41 29.67
N THR A 180 -20.48 13.31 28.52
CA THR A 180 -21.41 12.22 28.17
C THR A 180 -20.74 11.06 27.42
N LEU A 181 -19.41 11.05 27.27
CA LEU A 181 -18.69 10.00 26.55
C LEU A 181 -18.88 8.64 27.22
N ASP A 182 -19.37 7.65 26.47
CA ASP A 182 -19.56 6.28 26.94
C ASP A 182 -19.15 5.25 25.86
N VAL A 183 -17.85 5.21 25.58
CA VAL A 183 -17.24 4.25 24.65
C VAL A 183 -16.73 3.03 25.42
N THR A 184 -17.44 1.91 25.31
CA THR A 184 -17.00 0.59 25.81
C THR A 184 -16.63 -0.32 24.66
N LEU A 185 -15.44 -0.92 24.67
CA LEU A 185 -15.01 -1.87 23.63
C LEU A 185 -14.88 -3.30 24.18
N PRO A 186 -14.83 -4.33 23.30
CA PRO A 186 -14.42 -5.66 23.70
C PRO A 186 -13.09 -5.62 24.46
N THR A 187 -12.93 -6.51 25.45
CA THR A 187 -11.73 -6.59 26.27
C THR A 187 -10.50 -6.88 25.42
N ALA A 188 -9.39 -6.23 25.74
CA ALA A 188 -8.09 -6.45 25.11
C ALA A 188 -7.73 -7.93 25.00
N THR A 189 -7.25 -8.33 23.83
CA THR A 189 -6.63 -9.64 23.60
C THR A 189 -5.16 -9.46 23.20
N PRO A 190 -4.31 -10.50 23.33
CA PRO A 190 -2.94 -10.42 22.82
C PRO A 190 -2.91 -10.08 21.33
N MET A 191 -2.23 -8.99 20.98
CA MET A 191 -2.07 -8.60 19.57
C MET A 191 -1.17 -9.62 18.84
N PRO A 192 -1.49 -9.96 17.58
CA PRO A 192 -0.57 -10.75 16.77
C PRO A 192 0.71 -9.95 16.49
N ALA A 193 1.80 -10.67 16.25
CA ALA A 193 3.04 -10.05 15.80
C ALA A 193 2.83 -9.43 14.41
N ARG A 194 3.27 -8.19 14.23
CA ARG A 194 3.23 -7.52 12.93
C ARG A 194 4.42 -7.94 12.09
N ALA A 195 4.21 -8.04 10.78
CA ALA A 195 5.29 -8.28 9.83
C ALA A 195 6.25 -7.09 9.83
N VAL A 196 7.55 -7.39 9.68
CA VAL A 196 8.57 -6.36 9.45
C VAL A 196 8.38 -5.85 8.03
N ILE A 197 8.40 -4.51 7.86
CA ILE A 197 8.29 -3.89 6.55
C ILE A 197 9.67 -3.92 5.90
N GLU A 198 9.88 -4.85 4.98
CA GLU A 198 11.11 -4.96 4.20
C GLU A 198 10.82 -5.05 2.71
N PRO A 199 11.57 -4.33 1.86
CA PRO A 199 11.47 -4.50 0.42
C PRO A 199 11.97 -5.90 -0.01
N LEU A 200 11.49 -6.36 -1.16
CA LEU A 200 12.02 -7.54 -1.84
C LEU A 200 13.53 -7.37 -2.04
N ALA A 201 14.30 -8.43 -1.81
CA ALA A 201 15.76 -8.35 -1.77
C ALA A 201 16.39 -7.75 -3.04
N TYR A 202 15.80 -8.05 -4.20
CA TYR A 202 16.22 -7.58 -5.52
C TYR A 202 15.58 -6.25 -5.94
N ARG A 203 14.71 -5.65 -5.12
CA ARG A 203 14.06 -4.34 -5.33
C ARG A 203 14.53 -3.28 -4.33
N ARG A 204 15.67 -3.52 -3.66
CA ARG A 204 16.25 -2.59 -2.68
C ARG A 204 16.87 -1.35 -3.32
N HIS A 205 17.43 -1.49 -4.52
CA HIS A 205 18.10 -0.42 -5.26
C HIS A 205 18.14 -0.74 -6.76
N GLY A 206 18.01 0.29 -7.60
CA GLY A 206 18.15 0.18 -9.06
C GLY A 206 16.98 0.81 -9.81
N TRP A 207 16.69 0.31 -11.00
CA TRP A 207 15.54 0.74 -11.79
C TRP A 207 14.74 -0.45 -12.34
N ILE A 208 13.47 -0.22 -12.60
CA ILE A 208 12.52 -1.18 -13.18
C ILE A 208 11.73 -0.51 -14.30
N ALA A 209 11.40 -1.27 -15.33
CA ALA A 209 10.51 -0.84 -16.41
C ALA A 209 9.16 -1.53 -16.31
N GLY A 210 8.17 -0.97 -17.00
CA GLY A 210 6.81 -1.51 -17.05
C GLY A 210 5.99 -1.19 -15.80
N GLY A 211 6.38 -0.16 -15.05
CA GLY A 211 5.57 0.36 -13.95
C GLY A 211 4.24 0.93 -14.44
N MET A 212 3.25 1.00 -13.56
CA MET A 212 1.96 1.57 -13.91
C MET A 212 1.96 3.10 -13.99
N LEU A 213 2.85 3.73 -13.24
CA LEU A 213 2.97 5.18 -13.16
C LEU A 213 4.17 5.64 -14.00
N PRO A 214 4.14 6.86 -14.58
CA PRO A 214 5.15 7.28 -15.54
C PRO A 214 6.58 7.27 -14.98
N VAL A 215 6.80 7.90 -13.82
CA VAL A 215 8.06 7.84 -13.09
C VAL A 215 7.78 7.83 -11.59
N VAL A 216 8.36 6.88 -10.86
CA VAL A 216 8.32 6.85 -9.40
C VAL A 216 9.74 6.74 -8.84
N LEU A 217 10.11 7.64 -7.94
CA LEU A 217 11.32 7.52 -7.14
C LEU A 217 10.93 7.07 -5.74
N SER A 218 11.44 5.93 -5.31
CA SER A 218 11.16 5.39 -3.98
C SER A 218 12.44 5.08 -3.21
N MET A 219 12.46 5.39 -1.92
CA MET A 219 13.63 5.19 -1.07
C MET A 219 13.24 5.18 0.41
N THR A 220 14.18 4.81 1.26
CA THR A 220 14.04 4.87 2.71
C THR A 220 14.87 6.04 3.25
N LEU A 221 14.27 6.85 4.13
CA LEU A 221 14.94 7.90 4.89
C LEU A 221 15.26 7.36 6.30
N ASP A 222 16.48 6.89 6.50
CA ASP A 222 16.95 6.30 7.77
C ASP A 222 17.74 7.32 8.58
N THR A 223 17.17 7.73 9.72
CA THR A 223 17.84 8.61 10.68
C THR A 223 17.10 8.61 12.02
N SER A 224 17.86 8.67 13.12
CA SER A 224 17.32 8.87 14.46
C SER A 224 16.86 10.32 14.71
N ASP A 225 17.19 11.23 13.80
CA ASP A 225 16.77 12.64 13.82
C ASP A 225 15.50 12.80 12.98
N SER A 226 14.34 12.84 13.64
CA SER A 226 13.03 12.96 12.99
C SER A 226 12.87 14.27 12.21
N GLU A 227 13.41 15.37 12.75
CA GLU A 227 13.37 16.70 12.14
C GLU A 227 14.15 16.69 10.81
N ALA A 228 15.37 16.11 10.82
CA ALA A 228 16.16 15.94 9.60
C ALA A 228 15.45 15.06 8.55
N ARG A 229 14.75 14.00 8.98
CA ARG A 229 13.95 13.15 8.08
C ARG A 229 12.82 13.92 7.41
N PHE A 230 12.03 14.64 8.21
CA PHE A 230 10.92 15.46 7.72
C PHE A 230 11.38 16.54 6.75
N VAL A 231 12.43 17.30 7.13
CA VAL A 231 12.98 18.36 6.27
C VAL A 231 13.56 17.78 4.98
N SER A 232 14.19 16.61 5.01
CA SER A 232 14.72 15.96 3.81
C SER A 232 13.63 15.63 2.80
N GLN A 233 12.46 15.15 3.25
CA GLN A 233 11.30 14.93 2.38
C GLN A 233 10.80 16.24 1.77
N GLY A 234 10.65 17.29 2.60
CA GLY A 234 10.20 18.61 2.13
C GLY A 234 11.15 19.25 1.10
N VAL A 235 12.46 19.15 1.35
CA VAL A 235 13.52 19.61 0.44
C VAL A 235 13.44 18.89 -0.91
N LEU A 236 13.30 17.56 -0.90
CA LEU A 236 13.23 16.77 -2.13
C LEU A 236 11.99 17.14 -2.95
N PHE A 237 10.83 17.24 -2.30
CA PHE A 237 9.57 17.62 -2.93
C PHE A 237 9.64 19.01 -3.58
N ARG A 238 10.14 20.00 -2.83
CA ARG A 238 10.27 21.39 -3.30
C ARG A 238 11.26 21.50 -4.47
N ALA A 239 12.45 20.90 -4.34
CA ALA A 239 13.46 20.92 -5.38
C ALA A 239 12.96 20.28 -6.69
N MET A 240 12.19 19.18 -6.60
CA MET A 240 11.58 18.55 -7.78
C MET A 240 10.53 19.45 -8.43
N LEU A 241 9.65 20.10 -7.66
CA LEU A 241 8.67 21.03 -8.22
C LEU A 241 9.33 22.23 -8.91
N ASP A 242 10.32 22.85 -8.28
CA ASP A 242 10.97 24.03 -8.85
C ASP A 242 11.69 23.68 -10.17
N GLU A 243 12.39 22.56 -10.18
CA GLU A 243 13.17 22.17 -11.34
C GLU A 243 12.32 21.54 -12.45
N LEU A 244 11.56 20.50 -12.13
CA LEU A 244 10.87 19.67 -13.13
C LEU A 244 9.60 20.35 -13.64
N ARG A 245 8.82 21.00 -12.77
CA ARG A 245 7.57 21.69 -13.15
C ARG A 245 7.84 23.12 -13.61
N THR A 246 8.56 23.90 -12.81
CA THR A 246 8.68 25.35 -13.04
C THR A 246 9.75 25.69 -14.08
N ARG A 247 10.92 25.04 -14.04
CA ARG A 247 12.03 25.35 -14.97
C ARG A 247 12.01 24.51 -16.25
N LEU A 248 11.79 23.20 -16.14
CA LEU A 248 11.87 22.27 -17.26
C LEU A 248 10.51 21.96 -17.91
N HIS A 249 9.40 22.23 -17.22
CA HIS A 249 8.04 21.97 -17.70
C HIS A 249 7.77 20.51 -18.12
N LEU A 250 8.45 19.57 -17.45
CA LEU A 250 8.33 18.13 -17.73
C LEU A 250 7.14 17.49 -17.03
N ILE A 251 6.76 18.03 -15.86
CA ILE A 251 5.72 17.48 -14.99
C ILE A 251 4.73 18.57 -14.57
N TYR A 252 3.53 18.18 -14.14
CA TYR A 252 2.56 19.08 -13.53
C TYR A 252 2.54 18.96 -12.01
N SER A 253 2.65 17.76 -11.45
CA SER A 253 2.68 17.53 -10.00
C SER A 253 3.84 16.63 -9.56
N VAL A 254 4.18 16.76 -8.29
CA VAL A 254 4.90 15.74 -7.54
C VAL A 254 3.90 15.26 -6.49
N ASP A 255 3.59 13.98 -6.48
CA ASP A 255 2.70 13.38 -5.50
C ASP A 255 3.51 12.46 -4.58
N GLY A 256 3.30 12.59 -3.27
CA GLY A 256 4.12 11.93 -2.26
C GLY A 256 3.33 10.94 -1.42
N PHE A 257 3.94 9.78 -1.20
CA PHE A 257 3.51 8.82 -0.18
C PHE A 257 4.64 8.65 0.84
N ALA A 258 4.29 8.59 2.13
CA ALA A 258 5.24 8.31 3.20
C ALA A 258 4.63 7.30 4.17
N ALA A 259 5.42 6.32 4.58
CA ALA A 259 5.02 5.33 5.57
C ALA A 259 6.15 5.07 6.56
N ARG A 260 5.81 5.04 7.85
CA ARG A 260 6.77 4.66 8.89
C ARG A 260 7.06 3.16 8.81
N THR A 261 8.33 2.83 8.57
CA THR A 261 8.85 1.46 8.42
C THR A 261 9.59 0.96 9.66
N GLY A 262 10.00 1.87 10.54
CA GLY A 262 10.62 1.58 11.84
C GLY A 262 10.63 2.79 12.76
N THR A 263 11.32 2.69 13.90
CA THR A 263 11.45 3.82 14.84
C THR A 263 12.12 5.01 14.17
N ASP A 264 13.21 4.75 13.46
CA ASP A 264 14.12 5.72 12.85
C ASP A 264 14.07 5.69 11.31
N SER A 265 13.05 5.06 10.74
CA SER A 265 12.97 4.75 9.30
C SER A 265 11.59 5.10 8.75
N ALA A 266 11.58 5.82 7.64
CA ALA A 266 10.38 6.04 6.84
C ALA A 266 10.65 5.72 5.38
N TYR A 267 9.73 4.99 4.76
CA TYR A 267 9.68 4.83 3.32
C TYR A 267 9.00 6.04 2.69
N ILE A 268 9.53 6.53 1.58
CA ILE A 268 8.87 7.53 0.74
C ILE A 268 8.79 7.06 -0.72
N ALA A 269 7.72 7.45 -1.40
CA ALA A 269 7.59 7.36 -2.85
C ALA A 269 7.15 8.71 -3.41
N LEU A 270 7.84 9.18 -4.45
CA LEU A 270 7.51 10.39 -5.18
C LEU A 270 7.11 10.00 -6.60
N VAL A 271 5.85 10.24 -6.93
CA VAL A 271 5.27 10.01 -8.25
C VAL A 271 5.38 11.30 -9.05
N LEU A 272 5.93 11.18 -10.26
CA LEU A 272 6.04 12.27 -11.23
C LEU A 272 5.18 11.92 -12.44
N ASP A 273 4.58 12.94 -13.07
CA ASP A 273 3.58 12.78 -14.13
C ASP A 273 4.00 13.31 -15.52
N PRO A 274 5.22 13.01 -16.03
CA PRO A 274 5.59 13.40 -17.38
C PRO A 274 4.75 12.69 -18.44
N LYS A 275 4.70 13.29 -19.63
CA LYS A 275 4.20 12.62 -20.84
C LYS A 275 5.17 11.50 -21.23
N GLN A 276 4.67 10.49 -21.95
CA GLN A 276 5.45 9.33 -22.38
C GLN A 276 6.83 9.66 -23.00
N PRO A 277 6.97 10.61 -23.96
CA PRO A 277 8.27 10.95 -24.54
C PRO A 277 9.27 11.57 -23.54
N ASP A 278 8.75 12.12 -22.44
CA ASP A 278 9.51 12.86 -21.43
C ASP A 278 9.82 12.00 -20.19
N ILE A 279 9.41 10.72 -20.14
CA ILE A 279 9.65 9.82 -19.00
C ILE A 279 11.15 9.72 -18.67
N VAL A 280 11.97 9.34 -19.66
CA VAL A 280 13.42 9.16 -19.45
C VAL A 280 14.11 10.50 -19.12
N PRO A 281 13.89 11.60 -19.88
CA PRO A 281 14.41 12.92 -19.50
C PRO A 281 14.03 13.35 -18.08
N THR A 282 12.79 13.09 -17.66
CA THR A 282 12.31 13.43 -16.31
C THR A 282 13.00 12.62 -15.24
N ALA A 283 13.13 11.30 -15.43
CA ALA A 283 13.86 10.44 -14.51
C ALA A 283 15.32 10.88 -14.35
N GLN A 284 16.00 11.21 -15.46
CA GLN A 284 17.38 11.72 -15.44
C GLN A 284 17.49 13.04 -14.67
N ALA A 285 16.58 14.00 -14.92
CA ALA A 285 16.56 15.27 -14.21
C ALA A 285 16.29 15.08 -12.70
N ALA A 286 15.31 14.24 -12.35
CA ALA A 286 15.00 13.91 -10.95
C ALA A 286 16.19 13.27 -10.22
N LEU A 287 16.89 12.35 -10.88
CA LEU A 287 18.11 11.74 -10.36
C LEU A 287 19.26 12.74 -10.19
N ALA A 288 19.39 13.70 -11.11
CA ALA A 288 20.38 14.76 -10.99
C ALA A 288 20.14 15.66 -9.77
N ILE A 289 18.87 16.04 -9.52
CA ILE A 289 18.46 16.80 -8.32
C ILE A 289 18.83 16.02 -7.06
N LEU A 290 18.39 14.77 -6.96
CA LEU A 290 18.64 13.93 -5.78
C LEU A 290 20.13 13.72 -5.53
N ARG A 291 20.92 13.47 -6.58
CA ARG A 291 22.38 13.32 -6.49
C ARG A 291 23.07 14.60 -6.03
N SER A 292 22.66 15.76 -6.52
CA SER A 292 23.21 17.05 -6.07
C SER A 292 22.87 17.34 -4.61
N LEU A 293 21.62 17.08 -4.19
CA LEU A 293 21.24 17.24 -2.77
C LEU A 293 22.00 16.27 -1.86
N ALA A 294 22.27 15.04 -2.31
CA ALA A 294 23.05 14.06 -1.57
C ALA A 294 24.56 14.37 -1.53
N SER A 295 25.12 15.01 -2.57
CA SER A 295 26.54 15.37 -2.60
C SER A 295 26.84 16.70 -1.91
N ASP A 296 26.00 17.70 -2.15
CA ASP A 296 26.28 19.10 -1.83
C ASP A 296 25.39 19.61 -0.67
N GLY A 297 24.24 18.97 -0.45
CA GLY A 297 23.20 19.44 0.45
C GLY A 297 22.28 20.50 -0.20
N PRO A 298 21.15 20.83 0.44
CA PRO A 298 20.29 21.91 -0.02
C PRO A 298 20.93 23.29 0.18
N SER A 299 20.51 24.26 -0.63
CA SER A 299 20.86 25.66 -0.38
C SER A 299 20.18 26.17 0.89
N ALA A 300 20.76 27.23 1.48
CA ALA A 300 20.15 27.89 2.64
C ALA A 300 18.76 28.47 2.33
N ASP A 301 18.56 28.97 1.11
CA ASP A 301 17.28 29.52 0.66
C ASP A 301 16.20 28.42 0.58
N LEU A 302 16.52 27.27 0.00
CA LEU A 302 15.62 26.13 -0.07
C LEU A 302 15.21 25.62 1.32
N LEU A 303 16.16 25.55 2.27
CA LEU A 303 15.83 25.22 3.66
C LEU A 303 14.91 26.25 4.31
N ALA A 304 15.17 27.55 4.08
CA ALA A 304 14.35 28.63 4.62
C ALA A 304 12.92 28.60 4.05
N GLU A 305 12.75 28.23 2.78
CA GLU A 305 11.45 28.03 2.14
C GLU A 305 10.69 26.85 2.76
N VAL A 306 11.32 25.68 2.89
CA VAL A 306 10.73 24.49 3.54
C VAL A 306 10.34 24.81 4.99
N ALA A 307 11.19 25.51 5.73
CA ALA A 307 10.87 25.95 7.09
C ALA A 307 9.68 26.93 7.13
N THR A 308 9.56 27.82 6.15
CA THR A 308 8.42 28.73 6.03
C THR A 308 7.12 27.99 5.75
N GLU A 309 7.14 27.02 4.85
CA GLU A 309 5.98 26.19 4.52
C GLU A 309 5.53 25.35 5.72
N SER A 310 6.48 24.71 6.41
CA SER A 310 6.22 23.97 7.65
C SER A 310 5.59 24.87 8.75
N ARG A 311 6.06 26.12 8.90
CA ARG A 311 5.43 27.09 9.82
C ARG A 311 3.99 27.44 9.44
N HIS A 312 3.69 27.57 8.14
CA HIS A 312 2.32 27.82 7.69
C HIS A 312 1.41 26.60 7.91
N GLN A 313 1.90 25.40 7.62
CA GLN A 313 1.16 24.15 7.82
C GLN A 313 0.90 23.88 9.30
N SER A 314 1.91 23.99 10.16
CA SER A 314 1.78 23.76 11.60
C SER A 314 0.89 24.79 12.31
N ALA A 315 0.64 25.96 11.69
CA ALA A 315 -0.32 26.95 12.17
C ALA A 315 -1.77 26.65 11.73
N ASN A 316 -1.99 25.73 10.78
CA ASN A 316 -3.32 25.35 10.30
C ASN A 316 -4.01 24.40 11.30
N SER A 317 -5.18 24.79 11.80
CA SER A 317 -5.94 24.00 12.77
C SER A 317 -6.34 22.59 12.27
N GLU A 318 -6.61 22.43 10.98
CA GLU A 318 -6.94 21.11 10.40
C GLU A 318 -5.71 20.21 10.40
N VAL A 319 -4.53 20.75 10.06
CA VAL A 319 -3.26 20.01 10.14
C VAL A 319 -2.94 19.63 11.59
N GLN A 320 -3.18 20.53 12.55
CA GLN A 320 -3.01 20.23 13.98
C GLN A 320 -3.96 19.11 14.44
N ALA A 321 -5.20 19.07 13.93
CA ALA A 321 -6.14 18.00 14.23
C ALA A 321 -5.68 16.65 13.67
N SER A 322 -5.11 16.63 12.46
CA SER A 322 -4.46 15.43 11.90
C SER A 322 -3.27 14.97 12.76
N TYR A 323 -2.37 15.88 13.15
CA TYR A 323 -1.23 15.55 14.01
C TYR A 323 -1.63 15.06 15.40
N LEU A 324 -2.77 15.52 15.93
CA LEU A 324 -3.34 14.97 17.16
C LEU A 324 -3.72 13.49 16.97
N LEU A 325 -4.40 13.17 15.86
CA LEU A 325 -4.77 11.78 15.55
C LEU A 325 -3.55 10.90 15.30
N ASP A 326 -2.53 11.41 14.60
CA ASP A 326 -1.28 10.69 14.36
C ASP A 326 -0.52 10.41 15.67
N ALA A 327 -0.42 11.40 16.56
CA ALA A 327 0.19 11.19 17.89
C ALA A 327 -0.57 10.14 18.72
N ALA A 328 -1.91 10.18 18.68
CA ALA A 328 -2.76 9.20 19.35
C ALA A 328 -2.58 7.79 18.78
N HIS A 329 -2.57 7.65 17.46
CA HIS A 329 -2.33 6.39 16.76
C HIS A 329 -0.92 5.84 17.03
N ASN A 330 0.11 6.68 16.93
CA ASN A 330 1.49 6.30 17.18
C ASN A 330 1.72 5.78 18.61
N TRP A 331 0.93 6.24 19.57
CA TRP A 331 0.96 5.73 20.93
C TRP A 331 0.57 4.25 20.99
N VAL A 332 -0.55 3.87 20.36
CA VAL A 332 -1.05 2.49 20.41
C VAL A 332 -0.29 1.59 19.45
N ARG A 333 0.07 2.09 18.26
CA ARG A 333 0.77 1.29 17.25
C ARG A 333 2.25 1.07 17.56
N TYR A 334 2.94 2.10 18.04
CA TYR A 334 4.39 2.10 18.19
C TYR A 334 4.88 2.34 19.63
N GLY A 335 3.98 2.49 20.60
CA GLY A 335 4.35 2.79 21.98
C GLY A 335 4.95 4.20 22.16
N SER A 336 4.75 5.09 21.19
CA SER A 336 5.30 6.45 21.23
C SER A 336 4.41 7.34 22.09
N THR A 337 4.83 7.64 23.33
CA THR A 337 4.02 8.47 24.25
C THR A 337 3.73 9.85 23.64
N PRO A 338 2.48 10.29 23.57
CA PRO A 338 2.11 11.57 22.96
C PRO A 338 2.42 12.71 23.93
N VAL A 339 3.57 13.35 23.76
CA VAL A 339 4.06 14.47 24.60
C VAL A 339 3.75 15.85 24.00
N GLY A 340 3.36 15.89 22.73
CA GLY A 340 3.03 17.09 21.96
C GLY A 340 2.48 16.68 20.59
N LEU A 341 1.91 17.64 19.86
CA LEU A 341 1.64 17.43 18.44
C LEU A 341 2.95 17.10 17.72
N ASP A 342 2.87 16.25 16.72
CA ASP A 342 4.03 15.84 15.91
C ASP A 342 4.44 16.96 14.95
N ILE A 343 4.86 18.09 15.54
CA ILE A 343 5.30 19.29 14.85
C ILE A 343 6.81 19.31 14.93
N GLU A 344 7.43 18.95 13.81
CA GLU A 344 8.88 19.00 13.64
C GLU A 344 9.36 20.46 13.64
N ASN A 345 10.54 20.73 14.21
CA ASN A 345 11.15 22.06 14.18
C ASN A 345 12.17 22.15 13.04
N PRO A 346 11.79 22.58 11.83
CA PRO A 346 12.69 22.60 10.68
C PRO A 346 13.88 23.56 10.84
N GLU A 347 13.82 24.53 11.75
CA GLU A 347 14.87 25.53 11.97
C GLU A 347 16.11 24.95 12.68
N SER A 348 16.00 23.79 13.33
CA SER A 348 17.13 23.09 13.94
C SER A 348 18.00 22.35 12.89
N VAL A 349 17.45 22.11 11.70
CA VAL A 349 18.03 21.21 10.70
C VAL A 349 19.07 21.95 9.86
N THR A 350 20.24 21.34 9.73
CA THR A 350 21.36 21.88 8.94
C THR A 350 21.36 21.30 7.53
N PRO A 351 21.95 21.99 6.53
CA PRO A 351 22.16 21.42 5.19
C PRO A 351 22.91 20.08 5.23
N GLU A 352 23.88 19.95 6.13
CA GLU A 352 24.69 18.73 6.29
C GLU A 352 23.85 17.54 6.79
N ALA A 353 22.88 17.80 7.69
CA ALA A 353 21.97 16.75 8.16
C ALA A 353 21.10 16.22 7.00
N VAL A 354 20.53 17.12 6.19
CA VAL A 354 19.75 16.74 5.01
C VAL A 354 20.60 16.01 3.98
N ARG A 355 21.81 16.53 3.69
CA ARG A 355 22.77 15.89 2.79
C ARG A 355 23.03 14.45 3.19
N LYS A 356 23.30 14.20 4.48
CA LYS A 356 23.57 12.87 5.01
C LYS A 356 22.36 11.93 4.84
N VAL A 357 21.16 12.38 5.21
CA VAL A 357 19.93 11.59 5.07
C VAL A 357 19.71 11.21 3.60
N LEU A 358 19.86 12.15 2.67
CA LEU A 358 19.66 11.89 1.24
C LEU A 358 20.79 11.04 0.62
N ALA A 359 22.03 11.18 1.10
CA ALA A 359 23.15 10.33 0.69
C ALA A 359 22.96 8.87 1.11
N ASP A 360 22.43 8.64 2.31
CA ASP A 360 22.08 7.30 2.78
C ASP A 360 20.85 6.76 2.00
N ALA A 361 19.85 7.61 1.74
CA ALA A 361 18.65 7.24 0.99
C ALA A 361 18.96 6.78 -0.45
N LEU A 362 19.98 7.35 -1.11
CA LEU A 362 20.45 6.92 -2.43
C LEU A 362 20.81 5.42 -2.48
N GLN A 363 21.27 4.83 -1.37
CA GLN A 363 21.60 3.40 -1.32
C GLN A 363 20.37 2.49 -1.41
N THR A 364 19.18 3.06 -1.22
CA THR A 364 17.90 2.34 -1.27
C THR A 364 16.98 2.86 -2.39
N LEU A 365 17.52 3.66 -3.31
CA LEU A 365 16.76 4.26 -4.39
C LEU A 365 16.32 3.21 -5.40
N LEU A 366 15.01 3.09 -5.60
CA LEU A 366 14.40 2.35 -6.69
C LEU A 366 13.62 3.32 -7.58
N VAL A 367 13.93 3.30 -8.88
CA VAL A 367 13.20 4.08 -9.89
C VAL A 367 12.29 3.15 -10.67
N SER A 368 10.99 3.37 -10.62
CA SER A 368 10.01 2.69 -11.48
C SER A 368 9.67 3.58 -12.66
N LEU A 369 9.77 3.03 -13.87
CA LEU A 369 9.45 3.71 -15.11
C LEU A 369 8.27 3.02 -15.78
N GLY A 370 7.31 3.83 -16.21
CA GLY A 370 6.16 3.36 -16.97
C GLY A 370 6.50 2.91 -18.39
N ASP A 371 5.52 2.95 -19.27
CA ASP A 371 5.70 2.63 -20.69
C ASP A 371 6.59 3.67 -21.37
N VAL A 372 7.86 3.31 -21.61
CA VAL A 372 8.88 4.17 -22.20
C VAL A 372 8.95 3.99 -23.72
N ASP A 373 8.82 5.08 -24.46
CA ASP A 373 9.08 5.11 -25.91
C ASP A 373 10.57 5.37 -26.14
N THR A 374 11.38 4.30 -26.12
CA THR A 374 12.84 4.39 -26.27
C THR A 374 13.45 3.16 -26.93
N ASP A 375 14.48 3.37 -27.75
CA ASP A 375 15.30 2.31 -28.35
C ASP A 375 16.41 1.79 -27.39
N LEU A 376 16.48 2.32 -26.16
CA LEU A 376 17.46 1.89 -25.17
C LEU A 376 17.14 0.47 -24.69
N ASP A 377 18.15 -0.41 -24.79
CA ASP A 377 18.11 -1.69 -24.10
C ASP A 377 18.36 -1.54 -22.59
N VAL A 378 18.38 -2.66 -21.87
CA VAL A 378 18.58 -2.68 -20.41
C VAL A 378 19.92 -2.04 -20.00
N ASP A 379 20.98 -2.23 -20.77
CA ASP A 379 22.29 -1.70 -20.43
C ASP A 379 22.35 -0.19 -20.75
N GLY A 380 21.79 0.23 -21.88
CA GLY A 380 21.65 1.63 -22.25
C GLY A 380 20.78 2.43 -21.27
N MET A 381 19.68 1.85 -20.79
CA MET A 381 18.85 2.46 -19.74
C MET A 381 19.62 2.55 -18.41
N SER A 382 20.37 1.51 -18.05
CA SER A 382 21.19 1.53 -16.83
C SER A 382 22.28 2.61 -16.88
N GLU A 383 22.92 2.82 -18.02
CA GLU A 383 23.87 3.91 -18.24
C GLU A 383 23.17 5.28 -18.18
N ALA A 384 22.03 5.43 -18.87
CA ALA A 384 21.27 6.68 -18.92
C ALA A 384 20.82 7.16 -17.52
N LEU A 385 20.41 6.23 -16.65
CA LEU A 385 19.99 6.52 -15.29
C LEU A 385 21.17 6.53 -14.32
N GLY A 386 22.29 5.88 -14.62
CA GLY A 386 23.38 5.62 -13.67
C GLY A 386 22.91 4.73 -12.52
N LEU A 387 22.02 3.78 -12.79
CA LEU A 387 21.46 2.83 -11.84
C LEU A 387 21.49 1.43 -12.48
N PRO A 388 21.76 0.37 -11.71
CA PRO A 388 21.62 -0.99 -12.24
C PRO A 388 20.14 -1.33 -12.43
N ALA A 389 19.84 -2.16 -13.43
CA ALA A 389 18.53 -2.80 -13.51
C ALA A 389 18.29 -3.65 -12.26
N ALA A 390 17.18 -3.43 -11.57
CA ALA A 390 16.76 -4.21 -10.41
C ALA A 390 16.14 -5.54 -10.90
N LYS A 391 17.00 -6.40 -11.45
CA LYS A 391 16.61 -7.66 -12.10
C LYS A 391 16.10 -8.66 -11.06
N GLU A 392 15.05 -9.35 -11.43
CA GLU A 392 14.52 -10.45 -10.63
C GLU A 392 15.52 -11.63 -10.60
N PRO A 393 15.53 -12.43 -9.53
CA PRO A 393 16.28 -13.67 -9.50
C PRO A 393 15.80 -14.59 -10.63
N GLU A 394 16.75 -15.25 -11.29
CA GLU A 394 16.40 -16.26 -12.30
C GLU A 394 15.56 -17.37 -11.65
N GLY A 395 14.43 -17.68 -12.29
CA GLY A 395 13.60 -18.83 -11.92
C GLY A 395 14.35 -20.16 -12.05
N HIS A 396 13.79 -21.24 -11.50
CA HIS A 396 14.40 -22.56 -11.48
C HIS A 396 14.86 -23.02 -12.87
N TYR A 397 14.01 -22.85 -13.89
CA TYR A 397 14.34 -23.25 -15.25
C TYR A 397 15.19 -22.21 -15.98
N ALA A 398 14.99 -20.91 -15.70
CA ALA A 398 15.78 -19.84 -16.31
C ALA A 398 17.27 -19.95 -15.93
N ALA A 399 17.58 -20.40 -14.72
CA ALA A 399 18.93 -20.63 -14.23
C ALA A 399 19.61 -21.89 -14.83
N MET A 400 18.89 -22.73 -15.58
CA MET A 400 19.45 -23.95 -16.15
C MET A 400 20.16 -23.72 -17.48
N SER A 401 21.23 -24.47 -17.71
CA SER A 401 21.76 -24.61 -19.09
C SER A 401 20.74 -25.25 -20.02
N GLY A 402 20.76 -24.91 -21.31
CA GLY A 402 19.85 -25.47 -22.31
C GLY A 402 19.70 -27.00 -22.28
N PRO A 403 20.78 -27.80 -22.20
CA PRO A 403 20.68 -29.26 -22.08
C PRO A 403 19.99 -29.73 -20.79
N ALA A 404 20.22 -29.03 -19.67
CA ALA A 404 19.59 -29.36 -18.39
C ALA A 404 18.09 -29.01 -18.41
N MET A 405 17.73 -27.83 -18.94
CA MET A 405 16.36 -27.40 -19.14
C MET A 405 15.60 -28.39 -20.03
N PHE A 406 16.18 -28.79 -21.17
CA PHE A 406 15.59 -29.78 -22.06
C PHE A 406 15.34 -31.12 -21.36
N LYS A 407 16.32 -31.61 -20.58
CA LYS A 407 16.15 -32.85 -19.81
C LYS A 407 15.05 -32.73 -18.76
N ALA A 408 14.96 -31.59 -18.06
CA ALA A 408 13.93 -31.34 -17.07
C ALA A 408 12.53 -31.31 -17.71
N MET A 409 12.39 -30.63 -18.86
CA MET A 409 11.13 -30.55 -19.61
C MET A 409 10.63 -31.91 -20.15
N MET A 410 11.53 -32.87 -20.36
CA MET A 410 11.19 -34.23 -20.81
C MET A 410 10.78 -35.16 -19.65
N HIS A 411 10.76 -34.68 -18.41
CA HIS A 411 10.32 -35.49 -17.27
C HIS A 411 8.83 -35.88 -17.43
N PRO A 412 8.43 -37.13 -17.10
CA PRO A 412 7.05 -37.60 -17.32
C PRO A 412 5.95 -36.77 -16.62
N ASP A 413 6.30 -36.13 -15.51
CA ASP A 413 5.38 -35.30 -14.74
C ASP A 413 5.29 -33.85 -15.23
N VAL A 414 6.10 -33.47 -16.23
CA VAL A 414 6.02 -32.16 -16.88
C VAL A 414 5.07 -32.23 -18.06
N LYS A 415 4.12 -31.32 -18.12
CA LYS A 415 3.13 -31.21 -19.20
C LYS A 415 3.32 -29.90 -19.93
N VAL A 416 3.55 -29.98 -21.23
CA VAL A 416 3.68 -28.82 -22.12
C VAL A 416 2.41 -28.70 -22.95
N PHE A 417 1.85 -27.49 -23.01
CA PHE A 417 0.64 -27.19 -23.74
C PHE A 417 0.90 -26.11 -24.79
N ASP A 418 0.48 -26.40 -26.02
CA ASP A 418 0.49 -25.44 -27.11
C ASP A 418 -0.84 -24.67 -27.17
N PRO A 419 -0.82 -23.40 -27.61
CA PRO A 419 -2.02 -22.60 -27.78
C PRO A 419 -2.88 -23.12 -28.94
N LYS A 420 -4.19 -22.87 -28.87
CA LYS A 420 -5.11 -23.09 -30.00
C LYS A 420 -4.84 -22.06 -31.10
N TRP A 421 -5.16 -22.43 -32.34
CA TRP A 421 -5.01 -21.53 -33.48
C TRP A 421 -5.85 -20.25 -33.34
N PHE A 422 -5.33 -19.14 -33.86
CA PHE A 422 -5.98 -17.82 -33.92
C PHE A 422 -6.28 -17.17 -32.55
N LYS A 423 -5.59 -17.59 -31.48
CA LYS A 423 -5.71 -16.99 -30.13
C LYS A 423 -4.70 -15.89 -29.82
N GLY A 424 -3.92 -15.44 -30.79
CA GLY A 424 -2.90 -14.39 -30.58
C GLY A 424 -1.65 -14.84 -29.80
N LEU A 425 -1.63 -16.06 -29.26
CA LEU A 425 -0.52 -16.61 -28.46
C LEU A 425 0.52 -17.38 -29.29
N LYS A 426 0.75 -16.98 -30.55
CA LYS A 426 1.62 -17.77 -31.45
C LYS A 426 3.06 -17.77 -30.93
N GLY A 427 3.62 -18.96 -30.71
CA GLY A 427 5.00 -19.12 -30.22
C GLY A 427 5.09 -19.26 -28.70
N SER A 428 3.99 -19.06 -27.97
CA SER A 428 3.94 -19.27 -26.53
C SER A 428 3.78 -20.74 -26.16
N GLN A 429 4.22 -21.10 -24.95
CA GLN A 429 4.00 -22.43 -24.35
C GLN A 429 3.63 -22.29 -22.88
N LEU A 430 2.62 -23.03 -22.44
CA LEU A 430 2.28 -23.19 -21.03
C LEU A 430 2.84 -24.51 -20.55
N ILE A 431 3.60 -24.50 -19.46
CA ILE A 431 4.22 -25.71 -18.92
C ILE A 431 3.81 -25.85 -17.46
N LEU A 432 3.34 -27.04 -17.09
CA LEU A 432 2.98 -27.40 -15.72
C LEU A 432 3.93 -28.49 -15.25
N ASP A 433 4.62 -28.26 -14.14
CA ASP A 433 5.36 -29.29 -13.41
C ASP A 433 4.75 -29.53 -12.01
N PRO A 434 5.22 -30.52 -11.23
CA PRO A 434 4.67 -30.82 -9.91
C PRO A 434 4.67 -29.66 -8.91
N THR A 435 5.56 -28.69 -9.10
CA THR A 435 5.88 -27.58 -8.19
C THR A 435 5.67 -26.19 -8.80
N ARG A 436 5.56 -26.08 -10.13
CA ARG A 436 5.59 -24.80 -10.84
C ARG A 436 4.64 -24.74 -12.02
N LEU A 437 4.25 -23.49 -12.28
CA LEU A 437 3.66 -23.01 -13.50
C LEU A 437 4.69 -22.21 -14.27
N MET A 438 4.76 -22.43 -15.58
CA MET A 438 5.64 -21.66 -16.45
C MET A 438 4.87 -21.20 -17.68
N PHE A 439 5.17 -19.99 -18.14
CA PHE A 439 4.63 -19.43 -19.37
C PHE A 439 5.75 -18.82 -20.19
N ILE A 440 6.03 -19.45 -21.33
CA ILE A 440 6.94 -18.89 -22.33
C ILE A 440 6.14 -17.93 -23.19
N VAL A 441 6.55 -16.67 -23.19
CA VAL A 441 5.95 -15.61 -24.01
C VAL A 441 7.01 -15.11 -24.99
N PRO A 442 6.75 -15.14 -26.31
CA PRO A 442 7.63 -14.53 -27.29
C PRO A 442 7.92 -13.09 -26.88
N ASP A 443 9.20 -12.72 -26.84
CA ASP A 443 9.71 -11.39 -26.47
C ASP A 443 9.75 -11.04 -24.97
N GLN A 444 8.94 -11.68 -24.10
CA GLN A 444 9.03 -11.51 -22.63
C GLN A 444 9.82 -12.62 -21.92
N GLY A 445 10.07 -13.75 -22.60
CA GLY A 445 10.86 -14.85 -22.04
C GLY A 445 10.02 -15.83 -21.23
N LEU A 446 10.64 -16.41 -20.20
CA LEU A 446 10.03 -17.43 -19.35
C LEU A 446 9.55 -16.80 -18.04
N LEU A 447 8.23 -16.79 -17.85
CA LEU A 447 7.61 -16.50 -16.56
C LEU A 447 7.49 -17.81 -15.78
N GLU A 448 7.82 -17.79 -14.49
CA GLU A 448 7.78 -18.95 -13.60
C GLU A 448 7.14 -18.57 -12.27
N ILE A 449 6.17 -19.38 -11.82
CA ILE A 449 5.52 -19.25 -10.51
C ILE A 449 5.58 -20.61 -9.81
N ASP A 450 6.12 -20.63 -8.58
CA ASP A 450 6.05 -21.79 -7.70
C ASP A 450 4.65 -21.86 -7.06
N TRP A 451 4.01 -23.04 -7.10
CA TRP A 451 2.66 -23.24 -6.54
C TRP A 451 2.60 -22.87 -5.06
N SER A 452 3.69 -23.10 -4.32
CA SER A 452 3.79 -22.77 -2.90
C SER A 452 4.02 -21.28 -2.62
N HIS A 453 4.41 -20.51 -3.64
CA HIS A 453 4.63 -19.06 -3.55
C HIS A 453 3.43 -18.24 -4.02
N LEU A 454 2.31 -18.89 -4.39
CA LEU A 454 1.09 -18.21 -4.78
C LEU A 454 0.42 -17.51 -3.59
N ALA A 455 0.25 -16.20 -3.70
CA ALA A 455 -0.50 -15.38 -2.76
C ALA A 455 -2.00 -15.39 -3.06
N LEU A 456 -2.36 -15.34 -4.34
CA LEU A 456 -3.73 -15.23 -4.85
C LEU A 456 -3.95 -16.10 -6.08
N ALA A 457 -5.14 -16.67 -6.18
CA ALA A 457 -5.60 -17.39 -7.35
C ALA A 457 -7.12 -17.21 -7.54
N GLY A 458 -7.50 -16.15 -8.25
CA GLY A 458 -8.88 -15.88 -8.63
C GLY A 458 -9.29 -16.80 -9.78
N VAL A 459 -10.41 -17.51 -9.65
CA VAL A 459 -10.99 -18.29 -10.75
C VAL A 459 -12.37 -17.74 -11.11
N CYS A 460 -12.54 -17.38 -12.38
CA CYS A 460 -13.82 -16.92 -12.88
C CYS A 460 -14.78 -18.11 -13.05
N LYS A 461 -15.93 -18.06 -12.39
CA LYS A 461 -16.95 -19.11 -12.48
C LYS A 461 -17.57 -19.24 -13.88
N ASP A 462 -17.60 -18.14 -14.64
CA ASP A 462 -18.34 -18.05 -15.91
C ASP A 462 -17.49 -18.44 -17.11
N CYS A 463 -16.22 -18.00 -17.16
CA CYS A 463 -15.32 -18.27 -18.29
C CYS A 463 -14.14 -19.21 -17.94
N GLY A 464 -13.94 -19.52 -16.66
CA GLY A 464 -12.88 -20.43 -16.20
C GLY A 464 -11.46 -19.87 -16.32
N HIS A 465 -11.29 -18.57 -16.52
CA HIS A 465 -9.97 -17.93 -16.43
C HIS A 465 -9.43 -18.00 -15.01
N TRP A 466 -8.12 -17.92 -14.88
CA TRP A 466 -7.39 -17.82 -13.63
C TRP A 466 -6.55 -16.55 -13.64
N ASP A 467 -6.68 -15.76 -12.59
CA ASP A 467 -5.78 -14.65 -12.26
C ASP A 467 -4.91 -15.08 -11.07
N LEU A 468 -3.62 -15.24 -11.33
CA LEU A 468 -2.66 -15.74 -10.37
C LEU A 468 -1.72 -14.62 -9.96
N THR A 469 -1.49 -14.47 -8.66
CA THR A 469 -0.49 -13.53 -8.13
C THR A 469 0.37 -14.24 -7.11
N ASP A 470 1.69 -14.14 -7.26
CA ASP A 470 2.63 -14.66 -6.27
C ASP A 470 2.89 -13.67 -5.12
N HIS A 471 3.62 -14.12 -4.10
CA HIS A 471 3.99 -13.29 -2.95
C HIS A 471 4.93 -12.13 -3.30
N ASP A 472 5.61 -12.18 -4.45
CA ASP A 472 6.44 -11.08 -4.97
C ASP A 472 5.61 -10.04 -5.73
N GLY A 473 4.29 -10.25 -5.85
CA GLY A 473 3.37 -9.35 -6.56
C GLY A 473 3.27 -9.60 -8.06
N ARG A 474 3.82 -10.70 -8.57
CA ARG A 474 3.83 -11.01 -10.01
C ARG A 474 2.51 -11.63 -10.44
N GLY A 475 1.88 -11.02 -11.44
CA GLY A 475 0.62 -11.48 -12.02
C GLY A 475 0.79 -12.43 -13.21
N LEU A 476 -0.07 -13.43 -13.32
CA LEU A 476 -0.19 -14.29 -14.50
C LEU A 476 -1.65 -14.68 -14.74
N ILE A 477 -2.17 -14.30 -15.90
CA ILE A 477 -3.50 -14.68 -16.34
C ILE A 477 -3.44 -15.93 -17.23
N ILE A 478 -4.25 -16.93 -16.90
CA ILE A 478 -4.40 -18.15 -17.69
C ILE A 478 -5.87 -18.34 -18.06
N GLU A 479 -6.12 -18.43 -19.36
CA GLU A 479 -7.40 -18.87 -19.90
C GLU A 479 -7.27 -20.30 -20.45
N PRO A 480 -7.63 -21.36 -19.71
CA PRO A 480 -7.50 -22.74 -20.17
C PRO A 480 -8.14 -22.99 -21.54
N ALA A 481 -9.21 -22.25 -21.86
CA ALA A 481 -9.90 -22.32 -23.15
C ALA A 481 -9.02 -21.95 -24.36
N ASN A 482 -7.97 -21.17 -24.17
CA ASN A 482 -7.03 -20.76 -25.24
C ASN A 482 -5.96 -21.82 -25.55
N TRP A 483 -5.88 -22.88 -24.76
CA TRP A 483 -4.84 -23.91 -24.86
C TRP A 483 -5.38 -25.25 -25.38
N ARG A 484 -4.57 -25.99 -26.13
CA ARG A 484 -4.87 -27.39 -26.47
C ARG A 484 -4.80 -28.20 -25.18
N GLY A 485 -5.83 -29.00 -24.87
CA GLY A 485 -5.91 -29.70 -23.59
C GLY A 485 -6.37 -28.83 -22.41
N GLY A 486 -7.12 -27.75 -22.67
CA GLY A 486 -7.67 -26.85 -21.65
C GLY A 486 -8.29 -27.53 -20.42
N ASP A 487 -9.06 -28.61 -20.60
CA ASP A 487 -9.65 -29.36 -19.47
C ASP A 487 -8.59 -30.02 -18.56
N SER A 488 -7.44 -30.40 -19.13
CA SER A 488 -6.30 -30.88 -18.35
C SER A 488 -5.63 -29.76 -17.57
N ILE A 489 -5.53 -28.56 -18.15
CA ILE A 489 -4.96 -27.38 -17.49
C ILE A 489 -5.85 -26.96 -16.34
N ALA A 490 -7.17 -26.80 -16.58
CA ALA A 490 -8.12 -26.41 -15.54
C ALA A 490 -8.10 -27.39 -14.36
N ARG A 491 -8.10 -28.71 -14.62
CA ARG A 491 -7.97 -29.72 -13.56
C ARG A 491 -6.66 -29.60 -12.79
N ALA A 492 -5.54 -29.39 -13.49
CA ALA A 492 -4.24 -29.23 -12.84
C ALA A 492 -4.20 -27.96 -11.96
N LEU A 493 -4.73 -26.83 -12.43
CA LEU A 493 -4.83 -25.61 -11.64
C LEU A 493 -5.68 -25.83 -10.38
N HIS A 494 -6.84 -26.50 -10.50
CA HIS A 494 -7.66 -26.84 -9.32
C HIS A 494 -6.97 -27.76 -8.31
N GLU A 495 -6.11 -28.67 -8.78
CA GLU A 495 -5.37 -29.63 -7.94
C GLU A 495 -4.14 -28.99 -7.29
N LYS A 496 -3.40 -28.17 -8.02
CA LYS A 496 -2.08 -27.65 -7.62
C LYS A 496 -2.13 -26.32 -6.89
N VAL A 497 -3.10 -25.45 -7.20
CA VAL A 497 -3.24 -24.17 -6.51
C VAL A 497 -3.61 -24.41 -5.04
N PRO A 498 -2.86 -23.83 -4.07
CA PRO A 498 -3.19 -23.95 -2.67
C PRO A 498 -4.60 -23.48 -2.35
N ALA A 499 -5.34 -24.26 -1.54
CA ALA A 499 -6.72 -23.93 -1.20
C ALA A 499 -6.84 -22.55 -0.52
N GLY A 500 -5.83 -22.15 0.26
CA GLY A 500 -5.78 -20.84 0.93
C GLY A 500 -5.59 -19.65 0.01
N ALA A 501 -5.03 -19.83 -1.19
CA ALA A 501 -4.87 -18.75 -2.17
C ALA A 501 -6.10 -18.58 -3.08
N ARG A 502 -6.96 -19.60 -3.18
CA ARG A 502 -8.03 -19.66 -4.17
C ARG A 502 -9.28 -18.88 -3.75
N TYR A 503 -9.88 -18.17 -4.71
CA TYR A 503 -11.17 -17.50 -4.57
C TYR A 503 -11.92 -17.42 -5.89
N GLN A 504 -13.21 -17.11 -5.83
CA GLN A 504 -14.03 -16.88 -7.02
C GLN A 504 -14.05 -15.39 -7.35
N VAL A 505 -13.97 -15.07 -8.64
CA VAL A 505 -14.19 -13.72 -9.19
C VAL A 505 -15.34 -13.75 -10.18
N ASN A 506 -16.03 -12.62 -10.38
CA ASN A 506 -16.91 -12.43 -11.52
C ASN A 506 -16.10 -11.75 -12.63
N HIS A 507 -16.19 -12.23 -13.87
CA HIS A 507 -15.35 -11.73 -14.96
C HIS A 507 -15.42 -10.19 -15.08
N PRO A 508 -14.34 -9.44 -14.80
CA PRO A 508 -14.19 -8.15 -15.44
C PRO A 508 -13.89 -8.49 -16.90
N GLY A 509 -14.75 -8.07 -17.84
CA GLY A 509 -14.39 -8.18 -19.26
C GLY A 509 -12.98 -7.62 -19.49
N PRO A 510 -12.25 -8.04 -20.52
CA PRO A 510 -10.91 -7.49 -20.77
C PRO A 510 -10.99 -5.95 -20.74
N PRO A 511 -10.02 -5.25 -20.13
CA PRO A 511 -9.98 -3.80 -20.18
C PRO A 511 -10.11 -3.37 -21.63
N ALA A 512 -10.98 -2.40 -21.90
CA ALA A 512 -11.09 -1.83 -23.23
C ALA A 512 -9.70 -1.37 -23.66
N LYS A 513 -9.23 -1.94 -24.78
CA LYS A 513 -7.91 -1.69 -25.36
C LYS A 513 -7.58 -0.21 -25.50
#